data_AF-A0AAV4Z1N0-F1
#
_entry.id   AF-A0AAV4Z1N0-F1
#
_cell.length_a   1.000
_cell.length_b   1.000
_cell.length_c   1.000
_cell.angle_alpha   90.00
_cell.angle_beta   90.00
_cell.angle_gamma   90.00
#
_symmetry.space_group_name_H-M   'P 1'
#
loop_
_entity.id
_entity.type
_entity.pdbx_description
1 polymer ?
#
loop_
_entity_poly.entity_id
_entity_poly.type
_entity_poly.pdbx_seq_one_letter_code
_entity_poly.pdbx_strand_id
1 'polypeptide(L)' 'MSLISSTFVIAVHDEILLQTGVGRSGCQIEKLESVLNRIDQQMYYSNVSDIFEIAAWFGIAISKGHAFVDGNKRTGLG' A
#
# COMPACT_ATOMS: atom_id res chain seq x y z
N MET A 1 -8.82 -8.39 -9.63
CA MET A 1 -9.65 -7.97 -8.48
C MET A 1 -8.69 -7.88 -7.32
N SER A 2 -8.32 -6.67 -6.90
CA SER A 2 -7.28 -6.52 -5.89
C SER A 2 -7.75 -7.10 -4.56
N LEU A 3 -6.87 -7.86 -3.90
CA LEU A 3 -7.16 -8.42 -2.59
C LEU A 3 -7.39 -7.33 -1.53
N ILE A 4 -6.89 -6.11 -1.78
CA ILE A 4 -6.94 -4.98 -0.86
C ILE A 4 -7.43 -3.73 -1.60
N SER A 5 -8.46 -3.04 -1.07
CA SER A 5 -8.99 -1.82 -1.66
C SER A 5 -8.16 -0.58 -1.27
N SER A 6 -8.16 0.45 -2.13
CA SER A 6 -7.53 1.74 -1.83
C SER A 6 -8.08 2.35 -0.53
N THR A 7 -9.39 2.27 -0.30
CA THR A 7 -10.04 2.71 0.94
C THR A 7 -9.48 2.02 2.19
N PHE A 8 -9.23 0.71 2.12
CA PHE A 8 -8.65 -0.02 3.25
C PHE A 8 -7.21 0.45 3.52
N VAL A 9 -6.39 0.61 2.49
CA VAL A 9 -5.00 1.09 2.66
C VAL A 9 -4.96 2.51 3.22
N ILE A 10 -5.89 3.37 2.81
CA ILE A 10 -6.03 4.72 3.39
C ILE A 10 -6.40 4.64 4.88
N ALA A 11 -7.34 3.77 5.25
CA ALA A 11 -7.72 3.59 6.65
C ALA A 11 -6.54 3.09 7.52
N VAL A 12 -5.75 2.12 7.01
CA VAL A 12 -4.54 1.64 7.68
C VAL A 12 -3.50 2.77 7.81
N HIS A 13 -3.28 3.55 6.75
CA HIS A 13 -2.39 4.71 6.79
C HIS A 13 -2.80 5.70 7.88
N ASP A 14 -4.09 6.05 7.94
CA ASP A 14 -4.59 7.04 8.90
C ASP A 14 -4.48 6.53 10.34
N GLU A 15 -4.75 5.25 10.58
CA GLU A 15 -4.53 4.60 11.87
C GLU A 15 -3.04 4.64 12.28
N ILE A 16 -2.13 4.38 11.35
CA ILE A 16 -0.68 4.44 11.63
C ILE A 16 -0.24 5.87 11.99
N LEU A 17 -0.76 6.90 11.31
CA LEU A 17 -0.48 8.29 11.67
C LEU A 17 -1.03 8.62 13.07
N LEU A 18 -2.24 8.15 13.39
CA LEU A 18 -2.86 8.34 14.70
C LEU A 18 -2.05 7.68 15.82
N GLN A 19 -1.69 6.41 15.66
CA GLN A 19 -0.93 5.66 16.66
C GLN A 19 0.48 6.20 16.88
N THR A 20 1.14 6.64 15.80
CA THR A 20 2.52 7.13 15.90
C THR A 20 2.60 8.61 16.27
N GLY A 21 1.55 9.39 16.03
CA GLY A 21 1.55 10.86 16.19
C GLY A 21 2.54 11.58 15.26
N VAL A 22 3.03 10.91 14.21
CA VAL A 22 4.10 11.41 13.33
C VAL A 22 3.63 11.46 11.89
N GLY A 23 3.87 12.57 11.20
CA GLY A 23 3.64 12.73 9.76
C GLY A 23 2.36 13.51 9.43
N ARG A 24 2.03 13.59 8.14
CA ARG A 24 0.89 14.36 7.62
C ARG A 24 -0.04 13.49 6.81
N SER A 25 -1.34 13.65 7.05
CA SER A 25 -2.40 13.02 6.26
C SER A 25 -2.43 13.55 4.82
N GLY A 26 -2.96 12.73 3.92
CA GLY A 26 -3.17 13.07 2.52
C GLY A 26 -2.74 11.93 1.60
N CYS A 27 -3.59 11.63 0.62
CA CYS A 27 -3.39 10.56 -0.36
C CYS A 27 -3.75 11.03 -1.76
N GLN A 28 -2.90 10.74 -2.74
CA GLN A 28 -3.21 10.83 -4.16
C GLN A 28 -3.88 9.52 -4.57
N ILE A 29 -5.21 9.49 -4.58
CA ILE A 29 -6.00 8.26 -4.78
C ILE A 29 -5.64 7.56 -6.10
N GLU A 30 -5.58 8.30 -7.21
CA GLU A 30 -5.22 7.74 -8.53
C GLU A 30 -3.83 7.08 -8.51
N LYS A 31 -2.90 7.66 -7.75
CA LYS A 31 -1.55 7.12 -7.59
C LYS A 31 -1.54 5.87 -6.72
N LEU A 32 -2.33 5.84 -5.65
CA LEU A 32 -2.51 4.65 -4.82
C LEU A 32 -3.12 3.50 -5.63
N GLU A 33 -4.17 3.77 -6.40
CA GLU A 33 -4.79 2.78 -7.29
C GLU A 33 -3.81 2.27 -8.34
N SER A 34 -2.97 3.13 -8.90
CA SER A 34 -1.89 2.72 -9.80
C SER A 34 -0.87 1.79 -9.11
N VAL A 35 -0.49 2.09 -7.87
CA VAL A 35 0.40 1.24 -7.05
C VAL A 35 -0.22 -0.13 -6.79
N LEU A 36 -1.49 -0.18 -6.39
CA LEU A 36 -2.22 -1.42 -6.13
C LEU A 36 -2.37 -2.27 -7.39
N ASN A 37 -2.71 -1.64 -8.52
CA ASN A 37 -2.82 -2.34 -9.79
C ASN A 37 -1.48 -2.97 -10.22
N ARG A 38 -0.34 -2.35 -9.92
CA ARG A 38 0.98 -2.96 -10.22
C ARG A 38 1.20 -4.25 -9.43
N ILE A 39 0.73 -4.34 -8.19
CA ILE A 39 0.81 -5.57 -7.39
C ILE A 39 -0.09 -6.64 -8.02
N ASP A 40 -1.34 -6.30 -8.35
CA ASP A 40 -2.27 -7.22 -9.01
C ASP A 40 -1.69 -7.80 -10.31
N GLN A 41 -1.09 -6.95 -11.15
CA GLN A 41 -0.44 -7.39 -12.40
C GLN A 41 0.76 -8.30 -12.09
N GLN A 42 1.60 -7.94 -11.11
CA GLN A 42 2.77 -8.74 -10.74
C GLN A 42 2.36 -10.14 -10.25
N MET A 43 1.35 -10.22 -9.39
CA MET A 43 0.80 -11.48 -8.88
C MET A 43 0.24 -12.34 -10.01
N TYR A 44 -0.54 -11.72 -10.92
CA TYR A 44 -1.16 -12.41 -12.04
C TYR A 44 -0.12 -13.00 -13.00
N TYR A 45 0.86 -12.20 -13.45
CA TYR A 45 1.84 -12.65 -14.44
C TYR A 45 2.91 -13.57 -13.88
N SER A 46 3.25 -13.43 -12.59
CA SER A 46 4.29 -14.25 -11.95
C SER A 46 3.72 -15.50 -11.27
N ASN A 47 2.40 -15.72 -11.34
CA ASN A 47 1.69 -16.83 -10.72
C ASN A 47 2.00 -16.97 -9.21
N VAL A 48 2.10 -15.83 -8.52
CA VAL A 48 2.44 -15.79 -7.09
C VAL A 48 1.22 -16.20 -6.28
N SER A 49 1.38 -17.25 -5.49
CA SER A 49 0.36 -17.75 -4.56
C SER A 49 0.83 -17.79 -3.10
N ASP A 50 2.13 -17.59 -2.87
CA ASP A 50 2.68 -17.52 -1.52
C ASP A 50 2.31 -16.21 -0.83
N ILE A 51 1.73 -16.30 0.36
CA ILE A 51 1.21 -15.14 1.08
C ILE A 51 2.31 -14.19 1.57
N PHE A 52 3.51 -14.71 1.87
CA PHE A 52 4.63 -13.88 2.29
C PHE A 52 5.21 -13.10 1.12
N GLU A 53 5.29 -13.71 -0.07
CA GLU A 53 5.68 -13.01 -1.29
C GLU A 53 4.66 -11.91 -1.66
N ILE A 54 3.37 -12.20 -1.56
CA ILE A 54 2.31 -11.21 -1.78
C ILE A 54 2.46 -10.03 -0.80
N ALA A 55 2.63 -10.32 0.50
CA ALA A 55 2.84 -9.28 1.50
C ALA A 55 4.10 -8.44 1.22
N ALA A 56 5.19 -9.07 0.77
CA ALA A 56 6.41 -8.37 0.38
C ALA A 56 6.16 -7.42 -0.81
N TRP A 57 5.37 -7.83 -1.81
CA TRP A 57 4.99 -6.96 -2.92
C TRP A 57 4.18 -5.74 -2.46
N PHE A 58 3.20 -5.93 -1.57
CA PHE A 58 2.46 -4.83 -0.96
C PHE A 58 3.39 -3.86 -0.23
N GLY A 59 4.28 -4.38 0.61
CA GLY A 59 5.18 -3.54 1.38
C GLY A 59 6.16 -2.75 0.52
N ILE A 60 6.73 -3.37 -0.53
CA ILE A 60 7.62 -2.70 -1.48
C ILE A 60 6.86 -1.61 -2.26
N ALA A 61 5.72 -1.96 -2.84
CA ALA A 61 4.99 -1.10 -3.74
C ALA A 61 4.39 0.12 -3.00
N ILE A 62 3.81 -0.07 -1.82
CA ILE A 62 3.30 1.04 -1.00
C ILE A 62 4.45 1.94 -0.52
N SER A 63 5.55 1.35 -0.03
CA SER A 63 6.70 2.11 0.47
C SER A 63 7.36 2.99 -0.59
N LYS A 64 7.42 2.53 -1.85
CA LYS A 64 8.05 3.23 -2.98
C LYS A 64 7.06 3.99 -3.86
N GLY A 65 5.77 3.73 -3.70
CA GLY A 65 4.72 4.31 -4.53
C GLY A 65 4.51 5.80 -4.31
N HIS A 66 4.88 6.31 -3.12
CA HIS A 66 4.73 7.73 -2.76
C HIS A 66 3.31 8.24 -3.05
N ALA A 67 2.30 7.42 -2.73
CA ALA A 67 0.90 7.78 -2.91
C ALA A 67 0.41 8.71 -1.78
N PHE A 68 1.02 8.61 -0.60
CA PHE A 68 0.72 9.45 0.55
C PHE A 68 1.70 10.64 0.67
N VAL A 69 1.23 11.73 1.28
CA VAL A 69 2.04 12.93 1.55
C VAL A 69 3.21 12.61 2.49
N ASP A 70 2.97 11.77 3.49
CA ASP A 70 3.97 11.19 4.41
C ASP A 70 3.56 9.74 4.71
N GLY A 71 4.28 9.01 5.56
CA GLY A 71 3.82 7.73 6.10
C GLY A 71 4.02 6.52 5.18
N ASN A 72 4.28 6.69 3.88
CA ASN A 72 4.37 5.58 2.89
C ASN A 72 5.12 4.32 3.38
N LYS A 73 6.34 4.47 3.93
CA LYS A 73 7.12 3.32 4.44
C LYS A 73 6.50 2.65 5.65
N ARG A 74 5.86 3.44 6.53
CA ARG A 74 5.18 2.92 7.71
C ARG A 74 3.91 2.20 7.30
N THR A 75 3.14 2.75 6.36
CA THR A 75 1.96 2.09 5.78
C THR A 75 2.30 0.80 5.03
N GLY A 76 3.44 0.73 4.36
CA GLY A 76 3.86 -0.51 3.69
C GLY A 76 4.34 -1.61 4.64
N LEU A 77 4.64 -1.28 5.90
CA LEU A 77 5.18 -2.24 6.89
C LEU A 77 4.26 -2.51 8.07
N GLY A 78 3.23 -1.68 8.26
CA GLY A 78 2.29 -1.72 9.38
C GLY A 78 1.03 -2.51 9.10
#